data_AF-A0A2S7WWD1-F1
#
_entry.id   AF-A0A2S7WWD1-F1
#
_cell.length_a   1.000
_cell.length_b   1.000
_cell.length_c   1.000
_cell.angle_alpha   90.00
_cell.angle_beta   90.00
_cell.angle_gamma   90.00
#
_symmetry.space_group_name_H-M   'P 1'
#
loop_
_entity.id
_entity.type
_entity.pdbx_description
1 polymer ?
#
loop_
_entity_poly.entity_id
_entity_poly.type
_entity_poly.pdbx_seq_one_letter_code
_entity_poly.pdbx_strand_id
1 'polypeptide(L)'
;MKTILAYLKKHFKQDYKRGTYFLFFLFLGILIFLNHTTNFPILFFKNQQESLWIYGYYFLFFGFAYYSSIAIIAVTKSEYTFLKSFYFWITSLFAILLVSLRFGFLDYFSWIQKNIAPQKILFYTTIISRSIRFIIFSFGIAFFYFLFEKNNRNFYGFSFKNVKWKPYLVLLLIVFPFIIFASFQPSFLQQYPTIGNAGTFINKWIALAIYEPIYLIDFVTIEWFFRGFLILGMVKFLGSKAILPMVALYAFFHIGKPTGEIIGSVFGGYILGIVSLHSRSIIGGIIIHIGVAFLMDAMAVLQKCATCS
;
A
#
# COMPACT_ATOMS: atom_id res chain seq x y z
N MET A 1 10.60 -21.40 3.09
CA MET A 1 10.78 -20.72 4.40
C MET A 1 12.23 -20.35 4.72
N LYS A 2 13.21 -21.27 4.60
CA LYS A 2 14.63 -21.02 4.97
C LYS A 2 15.22 -19.71 4.40
N THR A 3 14.93 -19.36 3.14
CA THR A 3 15.42 -18.13 2.51
C THR A 3 14.85 -16.85 3.14
N ILE A 4 13.54 -16.80 3.39
CA ILE A 4 12.90 -15.63 4.05
C ILE A 4 13.46 -15.47 5.46
N LEU A 5 13.58 -16.56 6.22
CA LEU A 5 14.16 -16.52 7.56
C LEU A 5 15.62 -16.05 7.54
N ALA A 6 16.42 -16.44 6.55
CA ALA A 6 17.78 -15.96 6.39
C ALA A 6 17.84 -14.44 6.11
N TYR A 7 16.93 -13.93 5.27
CA TYR A 7 16.81 -12.49 5.03
C TYR A 7 16.39 -11.71 6.26
N LEU A 8 15.40 -12.21 7.02
CA LEU A 8 15.01 -11.61 8.29
C LEU A 8 16.18 -11.57 9.27
N LYS A 9 16.86 -12.70 9.50
CA LYS A 9 18.04 -12.76 10.38
C LYS A 9 19.14 -11.79 9.95
N LYS A 10 19.41 -11.70 8.64
CA LYS A 10 20.39 -10.76 8.09
C LYS A 10 19.98 -9.31 8.37
N HIS A 11 18.74 -8.95 8.12
CA HIS A 11 18.24 -7.60 8.36
C HIS A 11 18.30 -7.23 9.85
N PHE A 12 17.82 -8.11 10.74
CA PHE A 12 17.88 -7.87 12.18
C PHE A 12 19.32 -7.68 12.67
N LYS A 13 20.28 -8.46 12.18
CA LYS A 13 21.69 -8.29 12.53
C LYS A 13 22.29 -6.96 12.04
N GLN A 14 21.80 -6.43 10.91
CA GLN A 14 22.35 -5.23 10.28
C GLN A 14 21.70 -3.93 10.78
N ASP A 15 20.39 -3.94 11.04
CA ASP A 15 19.59 -2.72 11.19
C ASP A 15 18.93 -2.58 12.56
N TYR A 16 18.78 -3.66 13.33
CA TYR A 16 18.01 -3.61 14.57
C TYR A 16 18.67 -2.72 15.63
N LYS A 17 17.90 -1.75 16.13
CA LYS A 17 18.25 -0.95 17.31
C LYS A 17 17.01 -0.79 18.17
N ARG A 18 17.10 -1.24 19.44
CA ARG A 18 15.95 -1.29 20.36
C ARG A 18 15.19 0.04 20.45
N GLY A 19 15.90 1.14 20.62
CA GLY A 19 15.30 2.48 20.71
C GLY A 19 14.57 2.91 19.43
N THR A 20 15.14 2.64 18.26
CA THR A 20 14.50 2.94 16.96
C THR A 20 13.19 2.20 16.81
N TYR A 21 13.21 0.88 17.05
CA TYR A 21 12.03 0.03 16.87
C TYR A 21 10.95 0.33 17.92
N PHE A 22 11.34 0.57 19.18
CA PHE A 22 10.40 0.96 20.23
C PHE A 22 9.67 2.27 19.89
N LEU A 23 10.41 3.33 19.55
CA LEU A 23 9.81 4.62 19.18
C LEU A 23 8.96 4.52 17.91
N PHE A 24 9.41 3.74 16.92
CA PHE A 24 8.66 3.51 15.68
C PHE A 24 7.32 2.82 15.93
N PHE A 25 7.30 1.74 16.71
CA PHE A 25 6.06 1.04 17.05
C PHE A 25 5.17 1.85 17.98
N LEU A 26 5.73 2.64 18.90
CA LEU A 26 4.97 3.57 19.72
C LEU A 26 4.29 4.63 18.86
N PHE A 27 5.04 5.23 17.93
CA PHE A 27 4.52 6.21 16.96
C PHE A 27 3.35 5.64 16.14
N LEU A 28 3.53 4.48 15.51
CA LEU A 28 2.45 3.86 14.72
C LEU A 28 1.30 3.40 15.61
N GLY A 29 1.58 2.85 16.79
CA GLY A 29 0.57 2.37 17.73
C GLY A 29 -0.38 3.48 18.17
N ILE A 30 0.17 4.64 18.55
CA ILE A 30 -0.63 5.83 18.90
C ILE A 30 -1.53 6.24 17.74
N LEU A 31 -1.00 6.29 16.51
CA LEU A 31 -1.76 6.74 15.35
C LEU A 31 -2.84 5.75 14.91
N ILE A 32 -2.55 4.45 14.97
CA ILE A 32 -3.53 3.39 14.70
C ILE A 32 -4.65 3.44 15.74
N PHE A 33 -4.30 3.64 17.02
CA PHE A 33 -5.28 3.79 18.10
C PHE A 33 -6.15 5.05 17.92
N LEU A 34 -5.55 6.19 17.61
CA LEU A 34 -6.28 7.43 17.33
C LEU A 34 -7.20 7.27 16.11
N ASN A 35 -6.74 6.63 15.04
CA ASN A 35 -7.58 6.33 13.89
C ASN A 35 -8.78 5.44 14.26
N HIS A 36 -8.55 4.37 15.03
CA HIS A 36 -9.59 3.44 15.46
C HIS A 36 -10.67 4.11 16.34
N THR A 37 -10.25 5.00 17.23
CA THR A 37 -11.15 5.64 18.20
C THR A 37 -11.89 6.85 17.63
N THR A 38 -11.25 7.63 16.75
CA THR A 38 -11.80 8.92 16.31
C THR A 38 -12.27 8.93 14.87
N ASN A 39 -11.78 8.03 14.00
CA ASN A 39 -11.90 8.12 12.55
C ASN A 39 -11.51 9.50 11.97
N PHE A 40 -10.70 10.28 12.71
CA PHE A 40 -10.41 11.69 12.39
C PHE A 40 -9.85 11.88 10.98
N PRO A 41 -8.82 11.13 10.52
CA PRO A 41 -8.29 11.34 9.17
C PRO A 41 -9.34 11.15 8.08
N ILE A 42 -10.19 10.13 8.23
CA ILE A 42 -11.24 9.79 7.26
C ILE A 42 -12.26 10.92 7.16
N LEU A 43 -12.73 11.41 8.32
CA LEU A 43 -13.69 12.50 8.41
C LEU A 43 -13.10 13.81 7.87
N PHE A 44 -11.85 14.09 8.21
CA PHE A 44 -11.14 15.26 7.73
C PHE A 44 -11.05 15.29 6.20
N PHE A 45 -10.58 14.20 5.58
CA PHE A 45 -10.44 14.15 4.12
C PHE A 45 -11.79 14.18 3.41
N LYS A 46 -12.83 13.56 3.98
CA LYS A 46 -14.19 13.61 3.42
C LYS A 46 -14.69 15.05 3.27
N ASN A 47 -14.43 15.91 4.26
CA ASN A 47 -14.84 17.31 4.24
C ASN A 47 -14.05 18.19 3.26
N GLN A 48 -12.96 17.69 2.69
CA GLN A 48 -12.07 18.44 1.79
C GLN A 48 -12.14 17.95 0.34
N GLN A 49 -13.02 17.01 -0.01
CA GLN A 49 -13.04 16.34 -1.32
C GLN A 49 -13.21 17.28 -2.52
N GLU A 50 -13.90 18.41 -2.33
CA GLU A 50 -14.13 19.40 -3.38
C GLU A 50 -13.03 20.48 -3.45
N SER A 51 -12.09 20.47 -2.49
CA SER A 51 -11.07 21.51 -2.34
C SER A 51 -9.76 21.10 -3.00
N LEU A 52 -9.15 21.99 -3.79
CA LEU A 52 -7.79 21.78 -4.34
C LEU A 52 -6.73 21.62 -3.23
N TRP A 53 -7.03 22.06 -2.01
CA TRP A 53 -6.15 21.84 -0.86
C TRP A 53 -6.00 20.37 -0.47
N ILE A 54 -6.87 19.48 -0.97
CA ILE A 54 -6.82 18.04 -0.67
C ILE A 54 -5.46 17.41 -1.02
N TYR A 55 -4.82 17.86 -2.10
CA TYR A 55 -3.49 17.39 -2.49
C TYR A 55 -2.44 17.77 -1.45
N GLY A 56 -2.50 19.00 -0.94
CA GLY A 56 -1.60 19.49 0.12
C GLY A 56 -1.83 18.76 1.44
N TYR A 57 -3.09 18.48 1.80
CA TYR A 57 -3.40 17.72 3.01
C TYR A 57 -2.90 16.27 2.93
N TYR A 58 -3.09 15.58 1.79
CA TYR A 58 -2.50 14.26 1.61
C TYR A 58 -0.97 14.32 1.64
N PHE A 59 -0.36 15.36 1.07
CA PHE A 59 1.09 15.55 1.10
C PHE A 59 1.61 15.66 2.54
N LEU A 60 0.96 16.48 3.37
CA LEU A 60 1.30 16.61 4.78
C LEU A 60 1.07 15.30 5.55
N PHE A 61 -0.04 14.61 5.29
CA PHE A 61 -0.40 13.38 5.97
C PHE A 61 0.58 12.23 5.68
N PHE A 62 0.89 11.99 4.41
CA PHE A 62 1.85 10.98 3.98
C PHE A 62 3.28 11.40 4.30
N GLY A 63 3.60 12.69 4.18
CA GLY A 63 4.88 13.26 4.59
C GLY A 63 5.12 13.08 6.09
N PHE A 64 4.11 13.31 6.93
CA PHE A 64 4.19 13.10 8.37
C PHE A 64 4.53 11.64 8.71
N ALA A 65 3.89 10.66 8.06
CA ALA A 65 4.19 9.25 8.25
C ALA A 65 5.65 8.91 7.92
N TYR A 66 6.10 9.34 6.74
CA TYR A 66 7.42 9.02 6.22
C TYR A 66 8.53 9.76 7.00
N TYR A 67 8.42 11.08 7.14
CA TYR A 67 9.47 11.90 7.73
C TYR A 67 9.55 11.78 9.25
N SER A 68 8.46 11.44 9.96
CA SER A 68 8.57 11.09 11.39
C SER A 68 9.40 9.82 11.58
N SER A 69 9.23 8.83 10.70
CA SER A 69 10.05 7.62 10.72
C SER A 69 11.52 7.90 10.39
N ILE A 70 11.77 8.80 9.45
CA ILE A 70 13.13 9.30 9.14
C ILE A 70 13.74 10.01 10.35
N ALA A 71 12.98 10.86 11.04
CA ALA A 71 13.45 11.57 12.23
C ALA A 71 13.78 10.59 13.37
N ILE A 72 12.92 9.59 13.62
CA ILE A 72 13.19 8.51 14.59
C ILE A 72 14.49 7.81 14.24
N ILE A 73 14.71 7.42 12.98
CA ILE A 73 15.95 6.79 12.52
C ILE A 73 17.15 7.71 12.73
N ALA A 74 17.08 8.96 12.30
CA ALA A 74 18.18 9.92 12.36
C ALA A 74 18.63 10.15 13.81
N VAL A 75 17.69 10.43 14.71
CA VAL A 75 17.95 10.68 16.14
C VAL A 75 18.48 9.42 16.81
N THR A 76 17.78 8.29 16.67
CA THR A 76 18.12 7.09 17.43
C THR A 76 19.36 6.39 16.90
N LYS A 77 19.65 6.41 15.60
CA LYS A 77 20.85 5.79 15.02
C LYS A 77 22.03 6.76 14.91
N SER A 78 21.82 8.05 15.20
CA SER A 78 22.84 9.11 15.09
C SER A 78 23.45 9.19 13.69
N GLU A 79 22.64 8.91 12.66
CA GLU A 79 23.05 8.90 11.27
C GLU A 79 22.23 9.90 10.46
N TYR A 80 22.89 10.95 10.00
CA TYR A 80 22.27 12.10 9.35
C TYR A 80 22.79 12.35 7.92
N THR A 81 23.73 11.53 7.45
CA THR A 81 24.43 11.74 6.17
C THR A 81 23.46 11.78 4.99
N PHE A 82 22.43 10.93 5.00
CA PHE A 82 21.41 10.91 3.96
C PHE A 82 20.56 12.19 3.91
N LEU A 83 20.43 12.94 5.03
CA LEU A 83 19.71 14.22 5.06
C LEU A 83 20.44 15.33 4.31
N LYS A 84 21.76 15.18 4.10
CA LYS A 84 22.55 16.11 3.28
C LYS A 84 22.42 15.83 1.78
N SER A 85 21.85 14.70 1.39
CA SER A 85 21.72 14.31 -0.01
C SER A 85 20.53 15.03 -0.65
N PHE A 86 20.80 15.90 -1.63
CA PHE A 86 19.77 16.52 -2.45
C PHE A 86 18.87 15.49 -3.15
N TYR A 87 19.46 14.42 -3.65
CA TYR A 87 18.71 13.35 -4.32
C TYR A 87 17.82 12.56 -3.36
N PHE A 88 18.17 12.43 -2.07
CA PHE A 88 17.28 11.84 -1.07
C PHE A 88 15.99 12.67 -0.93
N TRP A 89 16.11 14.00 -0.86
CA TRP A 89 14.96 14.89 -0.76
C TRP A 89 14.11 14.87 -2.02
N ILE A 90 14.71 15.00 -3.21
CA ILE A 90 13.95 14.89 -4.47
C ILE A 90 13.20 13.56 -4.55
N THR A 91 13.87 12.43 -4.32
CA THR A 91 13.23 11.11 -4.44
C THR A 91 12.13 10.91 -3.40
N SER A 92 12.36 11.30 -2.14
CA SER A 92 11.33 11.14 -1.09
C SER A 92 10.15 12.09 -1.28
N LEU A 93 10.38 13.38 -1.57
CA LEU A 93 9.32 14.35 -1.82
C LEU A 93 8.48 13.96 -3.05
N PHE A 94 9.13 13.45 -4.10
CA PHE A 94 8.42 12.90 -5.26
C PHE A 94 7.54 11.71 -4.87
N ALA A 95 8.03 10.80 -4.02
CA ALA A 95 7.22 9.68 -3.53
C ALA A 95 5.96 10.18 -2.79
N ILE A 96 6.12 11.16 -1.89
CA ILE A 96 5.01 11.74 -1.13
C ILE A 96 4.03 12.47 -2.05
N LEU A 97 4.52 13.25 -3.02
CA LEU A 97 3.68 13.86 -4.03
C LEU A 97 2.89 12.82 -4.81
N LEU A 98 3.53 11.74 -5.24
CA LEU A 98 2.91 10.72 -6.07
C LEU A 98 1.76 9.99 -5.34
N VAL A 99 1.96 9.59 -4.08
CA VAL A 99 0.87 9.01 -3.27
C VAL A 99 -0.23 10.03 -2.99
N SER A 100 0.12 11.31 -2.82
CA SER A 100 -0.88 12.37 -2.60
C SER A 100 -1.75 12.61 -3.83
N LEU A 101 -1.16 12.63 -5.02
CA LEU A 101 -1.89 12.71 -6.29
C LEU A 101 -2.81 11.50 -6.46
N ARG A 102 -2.35 10.29 -6.12
CA ARG A 102 -3.15 9.07 -6.20
C ARG A 102 -4.43 9.13 -5.36
N PHE A 103 -4.37 9.72 -4.17
CA PHE A 103 -5.54 9.84 -3.29
C PHE A 103 -6.37 11.10 -3.55
N GLY A 104 -5.73 12.20 -3.95
CA GLY A 104 -6.38 13.49 -4.13
C GLY A 104 -7.06 13.70 -5.49
N PHE A 105 -6.69 12.93 -6.52
CA PHE A 105 -7.27 13.12 -7.85
C PHE A 105 -8.73 12.64 -7.87
N LEU A 106 -9.68 13.58 -7.83
CA LEU A 106 -11.13 13.32 -7.82
C LEU A 106 -11.86 14.05 -8.98
N ASP A 107 -11.15 14.69 -9.91
CA ASP A 107 -11.79 15.49 -10.97
C ASP A 107 -12.71 14.66 -11.89
N TYR A 108 -12.39 13.37 -12.05
CA TYR A 108 -13.21 12.43 -12.84
C TYR A 108 -14.62 12.23 -12.27
N PHE A 109 -14.85 12.44 -10.96
CA PHE A 109 -16.19 12.25 -10.37
C PHE A 109 -17.21 13.20 -10.99
N SER A 110 -16.85 14.49 -11.12
CA SER A 110 -17.73 15.51 -11.70
C SER A 110 -18.10 15.19 -13.16
N TRP A 111 -17.12 14.75 -13.94
CA TRP A 111 -17.31 14.34 -15.33
C TRP A 111 -18.23 13.12 -15.44
N ILE A 112 -18.05 12.10 -14.58
CA ILE A 112 -18.93 10.93 -14.56
C ILE A 112 -20.35 11.32 -14.19
N GLN A 113 -20.53 12.10 -13.13
CA GLN A 113 -21.86 12.52 -12.66
C GLN A 113 -22.63 13.31 -13.73
N LYS A 114 -21.94 14.11 -14.54
CA LYS A 114 -22.55 14.91 -15.61
C LYS A 114 -22.94 14.09 -16.85
N ASN A 115 -22.18 13.04 -17.17
CA ASN A 115 -22.27 12.35 -18.46
C ASN A 115 -22.80 10.90 -18.39
N ILE A 116 -22.91 10.31 -17.19
CA ILE A 116 -23.31 8.92 -17.00
C ILE A 116 -24.65 8.85 -16.29
N ALA A 117 -25.53 7.96 -16.76
CA ALA A 117 -26.85 7.74 -16.17
C ALA A 117 -26.76 7.39 -14.66
N PRO A 118 -27.64 7.92 -13.79
CA PRO A 118 -27.53 7.79 -12.34
C PRO A 118 -27.30 6.37 -11.82
N GLN A 119 -28.02 5.39 -12.37
CA GLN A 119 -27.93 3.97 -12.02
C GLN A 119 -26.56 3.35 -12.34
N LYS A 120 -25.77 3.97 -13.22
CA LYS A 120 -24.44 3.52 -13.65
C LYS A 120 -23.31 4.23 -12.89
N ILE A 121 -23.53 5.45 -12.37
CA ILE A 121 -22.49 6.32 -11.80
C ILE A 121 -21.57 5.57 -10.83
N LEU A 122 -22.14 4.84 -9.86
CA LEU A 122 -21.34 4.17 -8.81
C LEU A 122 -20.34 3.15 -9.39
N PHE A 123 -20.76 2.39 -10.39
CA PHE A 123 -19.90 1.38 -11.03
C PHE A 123 -18.79 2.01 -11.86
N TYR A 124 -19.12 2.95 -12.74
CA TYR A 124 -18.12 3.63 -13.56
C TYR A 124 -17.13 4.42 -12.70
N THR A 125 -17.62 5.11 -11.66
CA THR A 125 -16.77 5.81 -10.70
C THR A 125 -15.79 4.86 -10.02
N THR A 126 -16.28 3.70 -9.57
CA THR A 126 -15.44 2.68 -8.93
C THR A 126 -14.37 2.16 -9.87
N ILE A 127 -14.71 1.83 -11.12
CA ILE A 127 -13.76 1.32 -12.13
C ILE A 127 -12.74 2.41 -12.51
N ILE A 128 -13.22 3.59 -12.92
CA ILE A 128 -12.39 4.71 -13.36
C ILE A 128 -11.45 5.16 -12.23
N SER A 129 -11.94 5.21 -10.99
CA SER A 129 -11.10 5.55 -9.84
C SER A 129 -9.89 4.63 -9.69
N ARG A 130 -10.08 3.31 -9.89
CA ARG A 130 -9.00 2.33 -9.79
C ARG A 130 -8.04 2.45 -10.97
N SER A 131 -8.56 2.60 -12.18
CA SER A 131 -7.75 2.79 -13.38
C SER A 131 -6.87 4.04 -13.27
N ILE A 132 -7.41 5.17 -12.81
CA ILE A 132 -6.63 6.40 -12.64
C ILE A 132 -5.55 6.23 -11.58
N ARG A 133 -5.87 5.59 -10.44
CA ARG A 133 -4.87 5.31 -9.40
C ARG A 133 -3.73 4.43 -9.89
N PHE A 134 -4.03 3.43 -10.72
CA PHE A 134 -3.04 2.60 -11.41
C PHE A 134 -2.18 3.43 -12.37
N ILE A 135 -2.80 4.32 -13.15
CA ILE A 135 -2.10 5.20 -14.11
C ILE A 135 -1.17 6.16 -13.38
N ILE A 136 -1.63 6.83 -12.33
CA ILE A 136 -0.84 7.80 -11.56
C ILE A 136 0.46 7.14 -11.06
N PHE A 137 0.35 5.99 -10.38
CA PHE A 137 1.54 5.28 -9.92
C PHE A 137 2.42 4.78 -11.06
N SER A 138 1.85 4.14 -12.08
CA SER A 138 2.63 3.59 -13.18
C SER A 138 3.40 4.68 -13.94
N PHE A 139 2.69 5.74 -14.32
CA PHE A 139 3.26 6.86 -15.06
C PHE A 139 4.26 7.62 -14.19
N GLY A 140 3.93 7.94 -12.93
CA GLY A 140 4.83 8.67 -12.04
C GLY A 140 6.13 7.92 -11.78
N ILE A 141 6.07 6.62 -11.50
CA ILE A 141 7.28 5.82 -11.27
C ILE A 141 8.10 5.69 -12.56
N ALA A 142 7.46 5.42 -13.70
CA ALA A 142 8.14 5.33 -14.99
C ALA A 142 8.81 6.67 -15.35
N PHE A 143 8.08 7.78 -15.21
CA PHE A 143 8.58 9.13 -15.44
C PHE A 143 9.83 9.41 -14.59
N PHE A 144 9.77 9.15 -13.28
CA PHE A 144 10.92 9.32 -12.40
C PHE A 144 12.09 8.42 -12.80
N TYR A 145 11.81 7.15 -13.11
CA TYR A 145 12.83 6.19 -13.49
C TYR A 145 13.61 6.63 -14.73
N PHE A 146 12.90 7.03 -15.80
CA PHE A 146 13.56 7.44 -17.05
C PHE A 146 14.34 8.75 -16.93
N LEU A 147 13.93 9.65 -16.04
CA LEU A 147 14.65 10.91 -15.82
C LEU A 147 15.87 10.75 -14.89
N PHE A 148 15.73 10.00 -13.79
CA PHE A 148 16.69 10.02 -12.68
C PHE A 148 17.44 8.71 -12.44
N GLU A 149 17.00 7.57 -12.99
CA GLU A 149 17.57 6.24 -12.70
C GLU A 149 18.32 5.61 -13.89
N LYS A 150 19.08 6.41 -14.64
CA LYS A 150 19.79 5.94 -15.85
C LYS A 150 20.68 4.70 -15.65
N ASN A 151 21.23 4.52 -14.45
CA ASN A 151 22.12 3.41 -14.10
C ASN A 151 21.40 2.21 -13.46
N ASN A 152 20.12 2.36 -13.11
CA ASN A 152 19.32 1.26 -12.59
C ASN A 152 18.92 0.36 -13.76
N ARG A 153 19.13 -0.95 -13.63
CA ARG A 153 18.77 -1.94 -14.66
C ARG A 153 17.65 -2.89 -14.22
N ASN A 154 17.15 -2.71 -13.01
CA ASN A 154 16.21 -3.63 -12.38
C ASN A 154 14.79 -3.06 -12.34
N PHE A 155 14.55 -1.87 -12.89
CA PHE A 155 13.24 -1.21 -12.92
C PHE A 155 12.49 -1.25 -11.59
N TYR A 156 13.22 -0.94 -10.51
CA TYR A 156 12.73 -1.04 -9.13
C TYR A 156 12.13 -2.42 -8.78
N GLY A 157 12.77 -3.50 -9.23
CA GLY A 157 12.48 -4.87 -8.80
C GLY A 157 11.56 -5.67 -9.70
N PHE A 158 11.20 -5.19 -10.89
CA PHE A 158 10.58 -6.01 -11.94
C PHE A 158 11.60 -7.00 -12.53
N SER A 159 12.00 -7.96 -11.71
CA SER A 159 12.94 -9.02 -12.07
C SER A 159 12.51 -10.32 -11.44
N PHE A 160 12.45 -11.35 -12.28
CA PHE A 160 12.21 -12.72 -11.86
C PHE A 160 13.50 -13.41 -11.37
N LYS A 161 14.65 -12.74 -11.47
CA LYS A 161 15.93 -13.29 -11.00
C LYS A 161 15.85 -13.50 -9.48
N ASN A 162 16.24 -14.68 -9.03
CA ASN A 162 16.25 -15.09 -7.61
C ASN A 162 14.87 -15.23 -6.94
N VAL A 163 13.77 -15.16 -7.69
CA VAL A 163 12.42 -15.36 -7.13
C VAL A 163 12.18 -16.86 -6.92
N LYS A 164 12.21 -17.29 -5.65
CA LYS A 164 11.76 -18.64 -5.27
C LYS A 164 10.28 -18.55 -4.91
N TRP A 165 9.42 -19.27 -5.62
CA TRP A 165 7.96 -19.19 -5.47
C TRP A 165 7.44 -19.86 -4.18
N LYS A 166 8.02 -21.00 -3.79
CA LYS A 166 7.56 -21.81 -2.65
C LYS A 166 7.39 -21.02 -1.33
N PRO A 167 8.34 -20.18 -0.89
CA PRO A 167 8.18 -19.39 0.33
C PRO A 167 6.98 -18.43 0.31
N TYR A 168 6.63 -17.87 -0.85
CA TYR A 168 5.50 -16.94 -0.97
C TYR A 168 4.16 -17.65 -0.89
N LEU A 169 4.06 -18.85 -1.49
CA LEU A 169 2.88 -19.71 -1.35
C LEU A 169 2.65 -20.14 0.10
N VAL A 170 3.72 -20.48 0.83
CA VAL A 170 3.58 -20.80 2.26
C VAL A 170 3.16 -19.56 3.07
N LEU A 171 3.67 -18.36 2.74
CA LEU A 171 3.20 -17.15 3.42
C LEU A 171 1.71 -16.90 3.17
N LEU A 172 1.25 -17.09 1.93
CA LEU A 172 -0.17 -16.98 1.59
C LEU A 172 -1.01 -18.00 2.37
N LEU A 173 -0.56 -19.26 2.48
CA LEU A 173 -1.21 -20.29 3.28
C LEU A 173 -1.23 -19.96 4.78
N ILE A 174 -0.22 -19.27 5.30
CA ILE A 174 -0.20 -18.81 6.71
C ILE A 174 -1.22 -17.68 6.92
N VAL A 175 -1.35 -16.75 5.97
CA VAL A 175 -2.29 -15.62 6.06
C VAL A 175 -3.74 -16.08 5.85
N PHE A 176 -3.96 -17.13 5.06
CA PHE A 176 -5.30 -17.58 4.68
C PHE A 176 -6.24 -17.91 5.87
N PRO A 177 -5.83 -18.65 6.92
CA PRO A 177 -6.66 -18.84 8.11
C PRO A 177 -7.09 -17.54 8.79
N PHE A 178 -6.23 -16.52 8.81
CA PHE A 178 -6.59 -15.22 9.37
C PHE A 178 -7.62 -14.50 8.49
N ILE A 179 -7.56 -14.65 7.16
CA ILE A 179 -8.60 -14.13 6.26
C ILE A 179 -9.92 -14.83 6.50
N ILE A 180 -9.92 -16.16 6.66
CA ILE A 180 -11.14 -16.92 6.98
C ILE A 180 -11.75 -16.40 8.29
N PHE A 181 -10.95 -16.29 9.35
CA PHE A 181 -11.42 -15.77 10.63
C PHE A 181 -11.96 -14.33 10.51
N ALA A 182 -11.24 -13.46 9.79
CA ALA A 182 -11.68 -12.10 9.52
C ALA A 182 -12.99 -12.04 8.72
N SER A 183 -13.24 -13.01 7.84
CA SER A 183 -14.44 -13.04 7.00
C SER A 183 -15.75 -13.16 7.79
N PHE A 184 -15.71 -13.64 9.03
CA PHE A 184 -16.86 -13.68 9.92
C PHE A 184 -17.11 -12.37 10.67
N GLN A 185 -16.20 -11.39 10.55
CA GLN A 185 -16.30 -10.13 11.29
C GLN A 185 -17.15 -9.10 10.53
N PRO A 186 -18.06 -8.36 11.21
CA PRO A 186 -18.90 -7.35 10.55
C PRO A 186 -18.10 -6.27 9.81
N SER A 187 -17.00 -5.79 10.39
CA SER A 187 -16.14 -4.78 9.77
C SER A 187 -15.51 -5.26 8.45
N PHE A 188 -15.24 -6.57 8.34
CA PHE A 188 -14.71 -7.16 7.11
C PHE A 188 -15.78 -7.22 6.03
N LEU A 189 -16.99 -7.69 6.37
CA LEU A 189 -18.11 -7.79 5.44
C LEU A 189 -18.64 -6.42 5.00
N GLN A 190 -18.41 -5.36 5.78
CA GLN A 190 -18.67 -3.98 5.35
C GLN A 190 -17.67 -3.53 4.27
N GLN A 191 -16.43 -3.98 4.35
CA GLN A 191 -15.34 -3.58 3.46
C GLN A 191 -15.26 -4.43 2.17
N TYR A 192 -15.67 -5.70 2.23
CA TYR A 192 -15.51 -6.70 1.17
C TYR A 192 -16.83 -7.34 0.72
N PRO A 193 -16.98 -7.77 -0.54
CA PRO A 193 -16.03 -7.56 -1.63
C PRO A 193 -15.92 -6.06 -1.94
N THR A 194 -14.75 -5.63 -2.41
CA THR A 194 -14.42 -4.21 -2.56
C THR A 194 -15.27 -3.50 -3.61
N ILE A 195 -15.94 -4.25 -4.49
CA ILE A 195 -16.96 -3.73 -5.41
C ILE A 195 -18.19 -3.18 -4.67
N GLY A 196 -18.46 -3.64 -3.45
CA GLY A 196 -19.61 -3.21 -2.65
C GLY A 196 -20.94 -3.38 -3.38
N ASN A 197 -21.76 -2.32 -3.39
CA ASN A 197 -23.02 -2.27 -4.13
C ASN A 197 -22.86 -1.72 -5.56
N ALA A 198 -21.63 -1.51 -6.03
CA ALA A 198 -21.41 -1.10 -7.41
C ALA A 198 -21.79 -2.25 -8.36
N GLY A 199 -22.47 -1.91 -9.46
CA GLY A 199 -22.87 -2.91 -10.46
C GLY A 199 -24.24 -3.55 -10.26
N THR A 200 -25.08 -3.05 -9.35
CA THR A 200 -26.47 -3.50 -9.18
C THR A 200 -27.34 -3.31 -10.43
N PHE A 201 -26.95 -2.44 -11.35
CA PHE A 201 -27.64 -2.22 -12.63
C PHE A 201 -27.36 -3.32 -13.68
N ILE A 202 -26.39 -4.22 -13.42
CA ILE A 202 -26.07 -5.38 -14.25
C ILE A 202 -26.05 -6.65 -13.39
N ASN A 203 -25.90 -7.80 -14.04
CA ASN A 203 -25.70 -9.06 -13.32
C ASN A 203 -24.46 -8.96 -12.40
N LYS A 204 -24.62 -9.32 -11.13
CA LYS A 204 -23.56 -9.20 -10.10
C LYS A 204 -22.29 -9.97 -10.45
N TRP A 205 -22.41 -11.14 -11.09
CA TRP A 205 -21.26 -11.95 -11.53
C TRP A 205 -20.52 -11.29 -12.69
N ILE A 206 -21.25 -10.65 -13.60
CA ILE A 206 -20.65 -9.86 -14.69
C ILE A 206 -19.93 -8.63 -14.11
N ALA A 207 -20.57 -7.92 -13.18
CA ALA A 207 -19.95 -6.78 -12.50
C ALA A 207 -18.64 -7.18 -11.81
N LEU A 208 -18.66 -8.30 -11.07
CA LEU A 208 -17.48 -8.85 -10.40
C LEU A 208 -16.40 -9.25 -11.41
N ALA A 209 -16.74 -9.95 -12.49
CA ALA A 209 -15.80 -10.38 -13.52
C ALA A 209 -15.09 -9.21 -14.23
N ILE A 210 -15.76 -8.06 -14.37
CA ILE A 210 -15.17 -6.83 -14.92
C ILE A 210 -14.30 -6.12 -13.88
N TYR A 211 -14.81 -6.01 -12.66
CA TYR A 211 -14.18 -5.23 -11.60
C TYR A 211 -12.93 -5.91 -11.03
N GLU A 212 -12.98 -7.22 -10.81
CA GLU A 212 -11.94 -7.97 -10.09
C GLU A 212 -10.56 -7.86 -10.76
N PRO A 213 -10.40 -8.03 -12.08
CA PRO A 213 -9.10 -7.86 -12.72
C PRO A 213 -8.52 -6.44 -12.58
N ILE A 214 -9.38 -5.41 -12.64
CA ILE A 214 -8.98 -3.99 -12.51
C ILE A 214 -8.60 -3.68 -11.05
N TYR A 215 -9.28 -4.29 -10.10
CA TYR A 215 -8.92 -4.25 -8.69
C TYR A 215 -7.58 -4.94 -8.43
N LEU A 216 -7.40 -6.17 -8.92
CA LEU A 216 -6.22 -6.97 -8.64
C LEU A 216 -4.95 -6.39 -9.29
N ILE A 217 -5.06 -5.82 -10.49
CA ILE A 217 -3.89 -5.22 -11.18
C ILE A 217 -3.37 -3.96 -10.48
N ASP A 218 -4.21 -3.24 -9.71
CA ASP A 218 -3.80 -2.07 -8.90
C ASP A 218 -2.66 -2.46 -7.94
N PHE A 219 -2.69 -3.69 -7.40
CA PHE A 219 -1.66 -4.18 -6.48
C PHE A 219 -0.27 -4.33 -7.11
N VAL A 220 -0.18 -4.50 -8.43
CA VAL A 220 1.12 -4.46 -9.13
C VAL A 220 1.79 -3.11 -8.92
N THR A 221 1.03 -2.02 -9.09
CA THR A 221 1.56 -0.65 -8.93
C THR A 221 1.78 -0.27 -7.48
N ILE A 222 0.96 -0.80 -6.56
CA ILE A 222 1.17 -0.65 -5.12
C ILE A 222 2.49 -1.31 -4.71
N GLU A 223 2.75 -2.55 -5.12
CA GLU A 223 4.03 -3.22 -4.85
C GLU A 223 5.21 -2.50 -5.52
N TRP A 224 5.01 -2.01 -6.74
CA TRP A 224 6.04 -1.25 -7.43
C TRP A 224 6.38 0.06 -6.72
N PHE A 225 5.39 0.75 -6.17
CA PHE A 225 5.60 1.96 -5.36
C PHE A 225 6.27 1.64 -4.02
N PHE A 226 5.69 0.77 -3.21
CA PHE A 226 6.17 0.53 -1.84
C PHE A 226 7.46 -0.29 -1.80
N ARG A 227 7.53 -1.44 -2.49
CA ARG A 227 8.70 -2.32 -2.44
C ARG A 227 9.72 -1.95 -3.50
N GLY A 228 9.26 -1.48 -4.65
CA GLY A 228 10.15 -1.02 -5.70
C GLY A 228 10.74 0.35 -5.39
N PHE A 229 9.94 1.39 -5.55
CA PHE A 229 10.39 2.77 -5.47
C PHE A 229 10.92 3.14 -4.07
N LEU A 230 10.11 2.91 -3.02
CA LEU A 230 10.43 3.34 -1.66
C LEU A 230 11.48 2.48 -0.94
N ILE A 231 11.71 1.24 -1.35
CA ILE A 231 12.78 0.39 -0.79
C ILE A 231 13.95 0.29 -1.77
N LEU A 232 13.74 -0.30 -2.95
CA LEU A 232 14.83 -0.51 -3.91
C LEU A 232 15.36 0.79 -4.51
N GLY A 233 14.53 1.83 -4.64
CA GLY A 233 14.99 3.17 -5.03
C GLY A 233 15.69 3.94 -3.91
N MET A 234 15.23 3.81 -2.67
CA MET A 234 15.80 4.55 -1.53
C MET A 234 16.99 3.87 -0.84
N VAL A 235 17.25 2.58 -1.13
CA VAL A 235 18.36 1.81 -0.54
C VAL A 235 19.73 2.45 -0.79
N LYS A 236 19.90 3.19 -1.90
CA LYS A 236 21.15 3.92 -2.18
C LYS A 236 21.43 5.07 -1.19
N PHE A 237 20.40 5.56 -0.50
CA PHE A 237 20.51 6.62 0.50
C PHE A 237 20.41 6.08 1.93
N LEU A 238 19.43 5.19 2.16
CA LEU A 238 19.07 4.73 3.50
C LEU A 238 19.62 3.34 3.85
N GLY A 239 20.15 2.61 2.87
CA GLY A 239 20.49 1.19 3.05
C GLY A 239 19.27 0.37 3.51
N SER A 240 19.47 -0.47 4.52
CA SER A 240 18.40 -1.26 5.14
C SER A 240 17.31 -0.43 5.82
N LYS A 241 17.61 0.83 6.18
CA LYS A 241 16.70 1.69 6.94
C LYS A 241 15.50 2.15 6.13
N ALA A 242 15.53 1.99 4.80
CA ALA A 242 14.41 2.34 3.90
C ALA A 242 13.10 1.61 4.27
N ILE A 243 13.17 0.50 5.00
CA ILE A 243 12.01 -0.33 5.34
C ILE A 243 11.06 0.40 6.31
N LEU A 244 11.55 0.98 7.40
CA LEU A 244 10.66 1.59 8.41
C LEU A 244 9.85 2.78 7.85
N PRO A 245 10.46 3.76 7.13
CA PRO A 245 9.69 4.84 6.51
C PRO A 245 8.68 4.34 5.48
N MET A 246 9.02 3.31 4.70
CA MET A 246 8.07 2.65 3.79
C MET A 246 6.90 2.03 4.56
N VAL A 247 7.19 1.29 5.64
CA VAL A 247 6.17 0.65 6.48
C VAL A 247 5.22 1.67 7.11
N ALA A 248 5.72 2.79 7.61
CA ALA A 248 4.87 3.84 8.17
C ALA A 248 3.96 4.45 7.11
N LEU A 249 4.51 4.76 5.93
CA LEU A 249 3.71 5.26 4.81
C LEU A 249 2.67 4.23 4.37
N TYR A 250 3.02 2.94 4.36
CA TYR A 250 2.13 1.85 4.00
C TYR A 250 0.99 1.65 5.02
N ALA A 251 1.26 1.83 6.32
CA ALA A 251 0.23 1.83 7.35
C ALA A 251 -0.76 2.99 7.15
N PHE A 252 -0.25 4.19 6.82
CA PHE A 252 -1.09 5.34 6.50
C PHE A 252 -1.92 5.14 5.24
N PHE A 253 -1.37 4.43 4.25
CA PHE A 253 -2.10 4.06 3.04
C PHE A 253 -3.31 3.14 3.34
N HIS A 254 -3.29 2.42 4.46
CA HIS A 254 -4.40 1.57 4.92
C HIS A 254 -5.37 2.29 5.86
N ILE A 255 -5.13 3.56 6.22
CA ILE A 255 -6.10 4.32 7.01
C ILE A 255 -7.44 4.38 6.26
N GLY A 256 -8.52 4.07 6.97
CA GLY A 256 -9.84 3.82 6.39
C GLY A 256 -10.22 2.34 6.27
N LYS A 257 -9.27 1.43 6.43
CA LYS A 257 -9.52 -0.02 6.46
C LYS A 257 -9.81 -0.53 7.88
N PRO A 258 -10.43 -1.71 8.02
CA PRO A 258 -10.50 -2.43 9.29
C PRO A 258 -9.16 -2.44 10.02
N THR A 259 -9.18 -2.19 11.33
CA THR A 259 -7.95 -2.03 12.13
C THR A 259 -7.01 -3.23 12.04
N GLY A 260 -7.56 -4.45 11.91
CA GLY A 260 -6.77 -5.66 11.68
C GLY A 260 -5.94 -5.61 10.38
N GLU A 261 -6.46 -5.02 9.30
CA GLU A 261 -5.71 -4.82 8.05
C GLU A 261 -4.63 -3.75 8.20
N ILE A 262 -4.88 -2.67 8.95
CA ILE A 262 -3.85 -1.64 9.20
C ILE A 262 -2.68 -2.27 9.96
N ILE A 263 -2.95 -3.01 11.03
CA ILE A 263 -1.92 -3.75 11.79
C ILE A 263 -1.24 -4.79 10.89
N GLY A 264 -2.02 -5.56 10.12
CA GLY A 264 -1.50 -6.54 9.17
C GLY A 264 -0.59 -5.91 8.11
N SER A 265 -0.88 -4.69 7.66
CA SER A 265 -0.07 -3.93 6.72
C SER A 265 1.29 -3.54 7.31
N VAL A 266 1.39 -3.27 8.61
CA VAL A 266 2.67 -3.00 9.28
C VAL A 266 3.58 -4.24 9.20
N PHE A 267 3.06 -5.40 9.59
CA PHE A 267 3.84 -6.65 9.58
C PHE A 267 4.13 -7.15 8.16
N GLY A 268 3.12 -7.18 7.29
CA GLY A 268 3.25 -7.57 5.89
C GLY A 268 4.16 -6.62 5.11
N GLY A 269 4.04 -5.32 5.35
CA GLY A 269 4.94 -4.27 4.88
C GLY A 269 6.38 -4.55 5.26
N TYR A 270 6.63 -4.78 6.55
CA TYR A 270 7.97 -5.02 7.07
C TYR A 270 8.59 -6.31 6.51
N ILE A 271 7.89 -7.44 6.58
CA ILE A 271 8.40 -8.73 6.10
C ILE A 271 8.65 -8.71 4.60
N LEU A 272 7.69 -8.26 3.79
CA LEU A 272 7.85 -8.21 2.33
C LEU A 272 8.87 -7.16 1.93
N GLY A 273 8.99 -6.06 2.68
CA GLY A 273 10.03 -5.07 2.46
C GLY A 273 11.44 -5.64 2.62
N ILE A 274 11.66 -6.45 3.67
CA ILE A 274 12.94 -7.15 3.87
C ILE A 274 13.22 -8.13 2.72
N VAL A 275 12.20 -8.89 2.31
CA VAL A 275 12.34 -9.85 1.22
C VAL A 275 12.67 -9.14 -0.09
N SER A 276 12.00 -8.03 -0.41
CA SER A 276 12.30 -7.24 -1.61
C SER A 276 13.68 -6.62 -1.56
N LEU A 277 14.11 -6.06 -0.42
CA LEU A 277 15.44 -5.50 -0.24
C LEU A 277 16.55 -6.51 -0.57
N HIS A 278 16.42 -7.74 -0.09
CA HIS A 278 17.47 -8.76 -0.25
C HIS A 278 17.35 -9.58 -1.54
N SER A 279 16.15 -9.85 -2.04
CA SER A 279 15.94 -10.54 -3.32
C SER A 279 16.11 -9.61 -4.52
N ARG A 280 16.05 -8.28 -4.31
CA ARG A 280 15.98 -7.25 -5.36
C ARG A 280 14.81 -7.48 -6.33
N SER A 281 13.70 -8.01 -5.82
CA SER A 281 12.51 -8.32 -6.61
C SER A 281 11.23 -7.95 -5.85
N ILE A 282 10.23 -7.44 -6.57
CA ILE A 282 8.88 -7.19 -6.06
C ILE A 282 7.89 -8.29 -6.43
N ILE A 283 8.27 -9.22 -7.31
CA ILE A 283 7.37 -10.25 -7.87
C ILE A 283 6.73 -11.09 -6.76
N GLY A 284 7.51 -11.45 -5.74
CA GLY A 284 7.02 -12.16 -4.56
C GLY A 284 5.93 -11.40 -3.80
N GLY A 285 6.11 -10.09 -3.64
CA GLY A 285 5.13 -9.19 -3.04
C GLY A 285 3.85 -9.11 -3.88
N ILE A 286 3.98 -8.98 -5.20
CA ILE A 286 2.84 -8.93 -6.14
C ILE A 286 1.94 -10.15 -5.99
N ILE A 287 2.52 -11.35 -6.01
CA ILE A 287 1.76 -12.61 -5.91
C ILE A 287 1.00 -12.69 -4.59
N ILE A 288 1.66 -12.35 -3.48
CA ILE A 288 1.04 -12.42 -2.16
C ILE A 288 -0.06 -11.37 -2.07
N HIS A 289 0.20 -10.14 -2.52
CA HIS A 289 -0.77 -9.07 -2.38
C HIS A 289 -2.02 -9.34 -3.22
N ILE A 290 -1.85 -9.75 -4.48
CA ILE A 290 -2.96 -10.18 -5.34
C ILE A 290 -3.68 -11.37 -4.72
N GLY A 291 -2.94 -12.37 -4.23
CA GLY A 291 -3.54 -13.56 -3.59
C GLY A 291 -4.36 -13.20 -2.35
N VAL A 292 -3.83 -12.37 -1.45
CA VAL A 292 -4.53 -11.91 -0.25
C VAL A 292 -5.77 -11.07 -0.63
N ALA A 293 -5.62 -10.13 -1.56
CA ALA A 293 -6.72 -9.31 -2.05
C ALA A 293 -7.87 -10.13 -2.64
N PHE A 294 -7.53 -11.06 -3.53
CA PHE A 294 -8.49 -11.99 -4.13
C PHE A 294 -9.18 -12.86 -3.08
N LEU A 295 -8.40 -13.44 -2.14
CA LEU A 295 -8.97 -14.27 -1.08
C LEU A 295 -9.92 -13.47 -0.18
N MET A 296 -9.65 -12.19 0.09
CA MET A 296 -10.54 -11.36 0.88
C MET A 296 -11.88 -11.12 0.19
N ASP A 297 -11.88 -10.73 -1.08
CA ASP A 297 -13.11 -10.54 -1.87
C ASP A 297 -13.85 -11.88 -2.03
N ALA A 298 -13.14 -12.97 -2.33
CA ALA A 298 -13.73 -14.30 -2.47
C ALA A 298 -14.38 -14.80 -1.18
N MET A 299 -13.71 -14.68 -0.02
CA MET A 299 -14.29 -15.09 1.26
C MET A 299 -15.51 -14.23 1.61
N ALA A 300 -15.49 -12.93 1.33
CA ALA A 300 -16.66 -12.08 1.56
C ALA A 300 -17.86 -12.47 0.67
N VAL A 301 -17.62 -12.80 -0.60
CA VAL A 301 -18.67 -13.30 -1.50
C VAL A 301 -19.25 -14.61 -0.95
N LEU A 302 -18.41 -15.56 -0.54
CA LEU A 302 -18.88 -16.83 0.03
C LEU A 302 -19.72 -16.62 1.29
N GLN A 303 -19.27 -15.78 2.22
CA GLN A 303 -20.00 -15.52 3.47
C GLN A 303 -21.34 -14.81 3.23
N LYS A 304 -21.38 -13.86 2.30
CA LYS A 304 -22.62 -13.16 1.93
C LYS A 304 -23.59 -14.06 1.18
N CYS A 305 -23.11 -15.01 0.40
CA CYS A 305 -23.96 -16.01 -0.25
C CYS A 305 -24.50 -17.04 0.74
N ALA A 306 -23.68 -17.50 1.70
CA ALA A 306 -24.06 -18.50 2.69
C ALA A 306 -25.10 -18.01 3.73
N THR A 307 -25.23 -16.69 3.88
CA THR A 307 -26.23 -16.05 4.77
C THR A 307 -27.54 -15.68 4.06
N CYS A 308 -27.63 -15.94 2.75
CA CYS A 308 -28.85 -15.72 1.94
C CYS A 308 -29.74 -16.98 1.80
N SER A 309 -29.36 -18.10 2.43
CA SER A 309 -30.16 -19.33 2.56
C SER A 309 -30.77 -19.43 3.95
#